data_AF-A0A7X7YHC7-F1
#
_entry.id   AF-A0A7X7YHC7-F1
#
_cell.length_a   1.000
_cell.length_b   1.000
_cell.length_c   1.000
_cell.angle_alpha   90.00
_cell.angle_beta   90.00
_cell.angle_gamma   90.00
#
_symmetry.space_group_name_H-M   'P 1'
#
loop_
_entity.id
_entity.type
_entity.pdbx_description
1 polymer ?
#
loop_
_entity_poly.entity_id
_entity_poly.type
_entity_poly.pdbx_seq_one_letter_code
_entity_poly.pdbx_strand_id
1 'polypeptide(L)'
;MYKRIARRQFFGSAAATFAAPLLFAQPPVTHSAREVRLEFLHPREIDNAQKSCPTIFQPLGTIEWHGLHNVVGVDAVKAHALCIRAALAPGEESSLRPYSEA
;
A
#
# COMPACT_ATOMS: atom_id res chain seq x y z
N MET A 1 8.92 -32.01 18.32
CA MET A 1 7.82 -32.81 18.88
C MET A 1 6.49 -32.15 18.48
N TYR A 2 5.97 -32.51 17.29
CA TYR A 2 4.89 -31.78 16.62
C TYR A 2 3.55 -32.45 16.90
N LYS A 3 2.63 -31.78 17.61
CA LYS A 3 1.27 -32.30 17.86
C LYS A 3 0.38 -32.02 16.66
N ARG A 4 0.05 -33.08 15.93
CA ARG A 4 -0.92 -33.13 14.85
C ARG A 4 -2.33 -33.05 15.45
N ILE A 5 -2.99 -31.89 15.33
CA ILE A 5 -4.38 -31.73 15.80
C ILE A 5 -5.33 -32.09 14.66
N ALA A 6 -6.17 -33.09 14.92
CA ALA A 6 -7.07 -33.72 13.97
C ALA A 6 -8.24 -32.79 13.56
N ARG A 7 -8.60 -32.89 12.27
CA ARG A 7 -9.78 -32.27 11.66
C ARG A 7 -11.04 -32.80 12.34
N ARG A 8 -11.74 -31.94 13.09
CA ARG A 8 -13.12 -32.21 13.52
C ARG A 8 -14.07 -31.78 12.41
N GLN A 9 -14.72 -32.76 11.79
CA GLN A 9 -15.87 -32.57 10.91
C GLN A 9 -17.05 -32.05 11.76
N PHE A 10 -17.61 -30.91 11.39
CA PHE A 10 -18.91 -30.46 11.89
C PHE A 10 -19.91 -30.59 10.74
N PHE A 11 -20.74 -31.63 10.82
CA PHE A 11 -22.00 -31.72 10.09
C PHE A 11 -23.03 -30.87 10.82
N GLY A 12 -23.50 -29.82 10.17
CA GLY A 12 -24.57 -28.96 10.66
C GLY A 12 -25.20 -28.24 9.49
N SER A 13 -26.21 -28.86 8.88
CA SER A 13 -27.03 -28.25 7.84
C SER A 13 -27.97 -27.24 8.50
N ALA A 14 -27.69 -25.96 8.31
CA ALA A 14 -28.66 -24.90 8.49
C ALA A 14 -28.67 -24.09 7.19
N ALA A 15 -29.72 -24.28 6.40
CA ALA A 15 -30.02 -23.46 5.24
C ALA A 15 -30.23 -22.02 5.72
N ALA A 16 -29.18 -21.21 5.66
CA ALA A 16 -29.28 -19.78 5.87
C ALA A 16 -29.81 -19.17 4.56
N THR A 17 -31.07 -18.76 4.60
CA THR A 17 -31.73 -17.96 3.59
C THR A 17 -30.87 -16.74 3.27
N PHE A 18 -30.30 -16.68 2.06
CA PHE A 18 -29.58 -15.52 1.55
C PHE A 18 -30.57 -14.38 1.27
N ALA A 19 -31.04 -13.70 2.31
CA ALA A 19 -31.60 -12.37 2.17
C ALA A 19 -30.41 -11.41 2.00
N ALA A 20 -29.95 -11.24 0.75
CA ALA A 20 -28.94 -10.25 0.41
C ALA A 20 -29.53 -8.86 0.67
N PRO A 21 -29.05 -8.08 1.67
CA PRO A 21 -29.36 -6.67 1.71
C PRO A 21 -28.54 -6.06 0.57
N LEU A 22 -29.24 -5.55 -0.44
CA LEU A 22 -28.72 -4.59 -1.42
C LEU A 22 -28.31 -3.30 -0.69
N LEU A 23 -27.24 -3.34 0.11
CA LEU A 23 -26.78 -2.20 0.92
C LEU A 23 -25.25 -2.19 1.03
N PHE A 24 -24.55 -2.49 -0.06
CA PHE A 24 -23.18 -2.01 -0.28
C PHE A 24 -23.00 -1.73 -1.76
N ALA A 25 -23.81 -0.83 -2.32
CA ALA A 25 -23.35 -0.07 -3.48
C ALA A 25 -22.21 0.81 -2.97
N GLN A 26 -21.00 0.25 -2.93
CA GLN A 26 -19.79 1.02 -2.69
C GLN A 26 -19.78 2.08 -3.80
N PRO A 27 -19.76 3.38 -3.47
CA PRO A 27 -19.64 4.40 -4.52
C PRO A 27 -18.42 4.05 -5.36
N PRO A 28 -18.44 4.25 -6.69
CA PRO A 28 -17.29 3.95 -7.52
C PRO A 28 -16.10 4.66 -6.89
N VAL A 29 -15.14 3.89 -6.38
CA VAL A 29 -13.92 4.45 -5.83
C VAL A 29 -13.21 5.03 -7.03
N THR A 30 -13.32 6.34 -7.20
CA THR A 30 -12.58 7.06 -8.22
C THR A 30 -11.13 7.04 -7.77
N HIS A 31 -10.40 6.02 -8.20
CA HIS A 31 -8.94 6.05 -8.14
C HIS A 31 -8.48 7.05 -9.21
N SER A 32 -8.67 8.34 -8.92
CA SER A 32 -8.33 9.46 -9.82
C SER A 32 -6.86 9.89 -9.70
N ALA A 33 -6.09 9.26 -8.79
CA ALA A 33 -4.66 9.46 -8.69
C ALA A 33 -3.91 8.42 -9.55
N ARG A 34 -2.92 8.89 -10.30
CA ARG A 34 -1.94 8.05 -11.03
C ARG A 34 -1.39 6.97 -10.09
N GLU A 35 -1.39 5.70 -10.52
CA GLU A 35 -0.72 4.63 -9.76
C GLU A 35 0.79 4.86 -9.76
N VAL A 36 1.42 4.74 -8.58
CA VAL A 36 2.83 5.07 -8.34
C VAL A 36 3.61 3.90 -7.73
N ARG A 37 2.91 2.86 -7.27
CA ARG A 37 3.51 1.69 -6.65
C ARG A 37 4.00 0.73 -7.72
N LEU A 38 5.31 0.52 -7.73
CA LEU A 38 6.00 -0.24 -8.78
C LEU A 38 5.42 -1.64 -8.97
N GLU A 39 5.01 -2.30 -7.89
CA GLU A 39 4.45 -3.65 -7.89
C GLU A 39 3.07 -3.76 -8.55
N PHE A 40 2.43 -2.65 -8.88
CA PHE A 40 1.15 -2.58 -9.61
C PHE A 40 1.29 -2.01 -11.04
N LEU A 41 2.51 -1.70 -11.49
CA LEU A 41 2.77 -1.18 -12.83
C LEU A 41 3.13 -2.31 -13.81
N HIS A 42 2.59 -2.24 -15.02
CA HIS A 42 3.04 -3.05 -16.14
C HIS A 42 4.39 -2.54 -16.70
N PRO A 43 5.18 -3.38 -17.39
CA PRO A 43 6.50 -2.98 -17.90
C PRO A 43 6.53 -1.68 -18.70
N ARG A 44 5.53 -1.45 -19.56
CA ARG A 44 5.43 -0.19 -20.34
C ARG A 44 5.19 1.03 -19.45
N GLU A 45 4.44 0.86 -18.36
CA GLU A 45 4.18 1.94 -17.40
C GLU A 45 5.44 2.26 -16.59
N ILE A 46 6.24 1.25 -16.26
CA ILE A 46 7.57 1.41 -15.65
C ILE A 46 8.50 2.18 -16.59
N ASP A 47 8.60 1.78 -17.87
CA ASP A 47 9.42 2.47 -18.86
C ASP A 47 9.03 3.95 -19.00
N ASN A 48 7.72 4.24 -18.99
CA ASN A 48 7.21 5.61 -19.08
C ASN A 48 7.50 6.41 -17.81
N ALA A 49 7.33 5.81 -16.62
CA ALA A 49 7.65 6.43 -15.35
C ALA A 49 9.14 6.73 -15.22
N GLN A 50 10.01 5.82 -15.65
CA GLN A 50 11.46 6.02 -15.63
C GLN A 50 11.89 7.18 -16.55
N LYS A 51 11.27 7.33 -17.72
CA LYS A 51 11.53 8.44 -18.65
C LYS A 51 11.07 9.78 -18.11
N SER A 52 9.99 9.83 -17.33
CA SER A 52 9.46 11.07 -16.78
C SER A 52 10.12 11.48 -15.46
N CYS A 53 10.39 10.52 -14.57
CA CYS A 53 11.03 10.74 -13.28
C CYS A 53 11.69 9.44 -12.77
N PRO A 54 13.01 9.26 -12.95
CA PRO A 54 13.73 8.05 -12.55
C PRO A 54 14.06 8.01 -11.04
N THR A 55 13.14 8.47 -10.19
CA THR A 55 13.29 8.45 -8.72
C THR A 55 12.36 7.41 -8.11
N ILE A 56 12.90 6.56 -7.22
CA ILE A 56 12.13 5.55 -6.47
C ILE A 56 12.22 5.85 -4.97
N PHE A 57 11.08 5.72 -4.29
CA PHE A 57 11.01 5.76 -2.83
C PHE A 57 10.79 4.34 -2.31
N GLN A 58 11.77 3.79 -1.61
CA GLN A 58 11.63 2.49 -0.93
C GLN A 58 11.13 2.71 0.49
N PRO A 59 9.90 2.29 0.84
CA PRO A 59 9.45 2.34 2.22
C PRO A 59 10.25 1.35 3.07
N LEU A 60 10.70 1.81 4.24
CA LEU A 60 11.42 1.03 5.23
C LEU A 60 10.89 1.37 6.63
N GLY A 61 10.73 0.35 7.46
CA GLY A 61 10.29 0.49 8.84
C GLY A 61 10.59 -0.78 9.64
N THR A 62 10.65 -0.64 10.95
CA THR A 62 10.96 -1.70 11.92
C THR A 62 9.71 -2.48 12.32
N ILE A 63 9.92 -3.65 12.92
CA ILE A 63 8.90 -4.40 13.65
C ILE A 63 9.26 -4.34 15.13
N GLU A 64 8.56 -3.51 15.90
CA GLU A 64 8.86 -3.28 17.31
C GLU A 64 7.62 -2.88 18.13
N TRP A 65 7.75 -2.95 19.46
CA TRP A 65 6.65 -2.66 20.37
C TRP A 65 6.30 -1.17 20.40
N HIS A 66 5.03 -0.86 20.12
CA HIS A 66 4.51 0.51 20.08
C HIS A 66 3.41 0.77 21.13
N GLY A 67 3.40 -0.02 22.21
CA GLY A 67 2.33 0.02 23.22
C GLY A 67 1.06 -0.69 22.78
N LEU A 68 0.08 -0.80 23.70
CA LEU A 68 -1.16 -1.54 23.47
C LEU A 68 -2.10 -0.92 22.42
N HIS A 69 -1.88 0.36 22.07
CA HIS A 69 -2.75 1.12 21.19
C HIS A 69 -2.34 1.03 19.71
N ASN A 70 -1.23 0.36 19.38
CA ASN A 70 -0.65 0.41 18.06
C ASN A 70 -0.09 -0.93 17.59
N VAL A 71 0.03 -1.08 16.27
CA VAL A 71 0.57 -2.27 15.63
C VAL A 71 2.10 -2.23 15.64
N VAL A 72 2.72 -3.41 15.70
CA VAL A 72 4.19 -3.52 15.78
C VAL A 72 4.92 -3.04 14.52
N GLY A 73 4.24 -2.95 13.38
CA GLY A 73 4.79 -2.50 12.10
C GLY A 73 4.36 -1.10 11.69
N VAL A 74 3.95 -0.25 12.64
CA VAL A 74 3.39 1.08 12.31
C VAL A 74 4.38 1.95 11.53
N ASP A 75 5.69 1.78 11.76
CA ASP A 75 6.71 2.55 11.05
C ASP A 75 6.72 2.23 9.56
N ALA A 76 6.62 0.95 9.20
CA ALA A 76 6.51 0.53 7.80
C ALA A 76 5.20 1.04 7.16
N VAL A 77 4.08 1.00 7.90
CA VAL A 77 2.79 1.52 7.42
C VAL A 77 2.86 3.02 7.14
N LYS A 78 3.46 3.79 8.05
CA LYS A 78 3.66 5.23 7.89
C LYS A 78 4.63 5.56 6.76
N ALA A 79 5.76 4.87 6.69
CA ALA A 79 6.75 5.04 5.64
C ALA A 79 6.15 4.79 4.26
N HIS A 80 5.38 3.71 4.10
CA HIS A 80 4.66 3.41 2.86
C HIS A 80 3.69 4.54 2.45
N ALA A 81 2.89 5.05 3.39
CA ALA A 81 1.99 6.18 3.11
C ALA A 81 2.73 7.48 2.77
N LEU A 82 3.90 7.72 3.36
CA LEU A 82 4.77 8.86 3.02
C LEU A 82 5.38 8.71 1.62
N CYS A 83 5.90 7.54 1.28
CA CYS A 83 6.47 7.26 -0.05
C CYS A 83 5.44 7.46 -1.16
N ILE A 84 4.19 7.00 -0.97
CA ILE A 84 3.10 7.25 -1.94
C ILE A 84 2.85 8.75 -2.11
N ARG A 85 2.75 9.50 -1.01
CA ARG A 85 2.54 10.95 -1.07
C ARG A 85 3.68 11.68 -1.77
N ALA A 86 4.93 11.29 -1.49
CA ALA A 86 6.11 11.85 -2.14
C ALA A 86 6.13 11.54 -3.65
N ALA A 87 5.79 10.31 -4.05
CA ALA A 87 5.73 9.91 -5.46
C ALA A 87 4.57 10.57 -6.23
N LEU A 88 3.50 10.98 -5.55
CA LEU A 88 2.39 11.73 -6.13
C LEU A 88 2.62 13.24 -6.17
N ALA A 89 3.52 13.76 -5.33
CA ALA A 89 3.85 15.17 -5.34
C ALA A 89 4.47 15.54 -6.70
N PRO A 90 4.08 16.68 -7.30
CA PRO A 90 4.82 17.19 -8.45
C PRO A 90 6.27 17.41 -8.01
N GLY A 91 7.21 16.94 -8.82
CA GLY A 91 8.61 17.28 -8.61
C GLY A 91 8.71 18.79 -8.74
N GLU A 92 8.87 19.50 -7.62
CA GLU A 92 9.32 20.88 -7.66
C GLU A 92 10.71 20.79 -8.26
N GLU A 93 10.86 21.26 -9.50
CA GLU A 93 12.17 21.46 -10.09
C GLU A 93 12.88 22.46 -9.20
N SER A 94 13.63 21.91 -8.23
CA SER A 94 14.53 22.68 -7.41
C SER A 94 15.52 23.28 -8.39
N SER A 95 15.25 24.53 -8.75
CA SER A 95 16.20 25.47 -9.30
C SER A 95 17.32 25.66 -8.27
N LEU A 96 18.10 24.60 -8.07
CA LEU A 96 19.44 24.70 -7.51
C LEU A 96 20.23 25.39 -8.60
N ARG A 97 20.18 26.72 -8.53
CA ARG A 97 21.23 27.61 -9.00
C ARG A 97 22.57 26.93 -8.72
N PRO A 98 23.49 26.87 -9.71
CA PRO A 98 24.81 26.34 -9.44
C PRO A 98 25.39 27.13 -8.27
N TYR A 99 25.99 26.42 -7.32
CA TYR A 99 26.90 27.01 -6.34
C TYR A 99 27.87 27.91 -7.12
N SER A 100 27.70 29.23 -7.06
CA SER A 100 28.74 30.14 -7.50
C SER A 100 29.76 30.20 -6.39
N GLU A 101 30.99 29.81 -6.74
CA GLU A 101 32.18 29.95 -5.90
C GLU A 101 32.25 31.35 -5.28
N ALA A 102 32.55 31.39 -3.98
CA ALA A 102 32.99 32.56 -3.24
C ALA A 102 34.11 32.12 -2.28
#